data_AF-A0A364N7W0-F1
#
_entry.id   AF-A0A364N7W0-F1
#
_cell.length_a   1.000
_cell.length_b   1.000
_cell.length_c   1.000
_cell.angle_alpha   90.00
_cell.angle_beta   90.00
_cell.angle_gamma   90.00
#
_symmetry.space_group_name_H-M   'P 1'
#
loop_
_entity.id
_entity.type
_entity.pdbx_description
1 polymer ?
#
loop_
_entity_poly.entity_id
_entity_poly.type
_entity_poly.pdbx_seq_one_letter_code
_entity_poly.pdbx_strand_id
1 'polypeptide(L)' 'MFHTINIVTPAEGKQQRVREMLDHLVSEVEKHEPNAISFRAVWDAEAGVFYVIEKLVTSGF' A
#
# COMPACT_ATOMS: atom_id res chain seq x y z
N MET A 1 3.28 -9.23 15.20
CA MET A 1 2.35 -8.73 14.16
C MET A 1 2.46 -7.23 14.14
N PHE A 2 2.69 -6.64 12.96
CA PHE A 2 2.75 -5.19 12.79
C PHE A 2 1.61 -4.73 11.88
N HIS A 3 1.10 -3.54 12.20
CA HIS A 3 0.10 -2.85 11.40
C HIS A 3 0.63 -1.45 11.09
N THR A 4 0.72 -1.12 9.81
CA THR A 4 1.20 0.17 9.34
C THR A 4 0.15 0.80 8.43
N ILE A 5 0.05 2.12 8.52
CA ILE A 5 -0.70 2.94 7.58
C ILE A 5 0.30 3.97 7.05
N ASN A 6 0.69 3.80 5.80
CA ASN A 6 1.56 4.73 5.10
C ASN A 6 0.71 5.69 4.28
N ILE A 7 0.97 6.99 4.41
CA ILE A 7 0.26 8.03 3.65
C ILE A 7 1.17 8.47 2.51
N VAL A 8 0.71 8.28 1.27
CA VAL A 8 1.45 8.67 0.07
C VAL A 8 0.74 9.85 -0.57
N THR A 9 1.42 11.00 -0.57
CA THR A 9 0.94 12.20 -1.27
C THR A 9 1.57 12.25 -2.67
N PRO A 10 0.80 12.04 -3.75
CA PRO A 10 1.33 12.17 -5.10
C PRO A 10 1.67 13.63 -5.41
N ALA A 11 2.75 13.86 -6.15
CA ALA A 11 2.99 15.17 -6.75
C ALA A 11 1.86 15.52 -7.74
N GLU A 12 1.66 16.82 -8.00
CA GLU A 12 0.63 17.30 -8.92
C GLU A 12 0.74 16.62 -10.31
N GLY A 13 -0.39 16.15 -10.83
CA GLY A 13 -0.48 15.43 -12.10
C GLY A 13 0.11 14.02 -12.10
N LYS A 14 0.58 13.50 -10.94
CA LYS A 14 1.16 12.14 -10.84
C LYS A 14 0.22 11.11 -10.20
N GLN A 15 -1.02 11.47 -9.91
CA GLN A 15 -1.98 10.60 -9.21
C GLN A 15 -2.19 9.26 -9.93
N GLN A 16 -2.38 9.30 -11.26
CA GLN A 16 -2.57 8.07 -12.05
C GLN A 16 -1.32 7.19 -12.00
N ARG A 17 -0.13 7.79 -12.16
CA ARG A 17 1.12 7.02 -12.14
C ARG A 17 1.38 6.38 -10.77
N VAL A 18 1.10 7.11 -9.69
CA VAL A 18 1.21 6.58 -8.32
C VAL A 18 0.19 5.47 -8.08
N ARG A 19 -1.05 5.60 -8.57
CA ARG A 19 -2.05 4.53 -8.52
C ARG A 19 -1.56 3.26 -9.20
N GLU A 20 -1.13 3.34 -10.46
CA GLU A 20 -0.61 2.18 -11.21
C GLU A 20 0.57 1.50 -10.50
N MET A 21 1.46 2.29 -9.92
CA MET A 21 2.59 1.79 -9.13
C MET A 21 2.14 1.06 -7.87
N LEU A 22 1.18 1.63 -7.12
CA LEU A 22 0.64 1.03 -5.90
C LEU A 22 -0.18 -0.23 -6.21
N ASP A 23 -0.97 -0.24 -7.28
CA ASP A 23 -1.73 -1.41 -7.73
C ASP A 23 -0.78 -2.56 -8.12
N HIS A 24 0.32 -2.24 -8.82
CA HIS A 24 1.36 -3.22 -9.11
C HIS A 24 2.02 -3.75 -7.84
N LEU A 25 2.37 -2.88 -6.90
CA LEU A 25 2.97 -3.26 -5.62
C LEU A 25 2.05 -4.19 -4.81
N VAL A 26 0.76 -3.87 -4.73
CA VAL A 26 -0.24 -4.73 -4.08
C VAL A 26 -0.21 -6.12 -4.71
N SER A 27 -0.24 -6.21 -6.05
CA SER A 27 -0.21 -7.49 -6.77
C SER A 27 1.06 -8.30 -6.49
N GLU A 28 2.22 -7.65 -6.42
CA GLU A 28 3.48 -8.34 -6.14
C GLU A 28 3.56 -8.84 -4.69
N VAL A 29 3.12 -8.03 -3.71
CA VAL A 29 3.08 -8.42 -2.30
C VAL A 29 2.14 -9.61 -2.10
N GLU A 30 0.95 -9.60 -2.70
CA GLU A 30 0.00 -10.71 -2.61
C GLU A 30 0.55 -12.05 -3.17
N LYS A 31 1.42 -12.00 -4.18
CA LYS A 31 2.02 -13.20 -4.79
C LYS A 31 3.26 -13.69 -4.05
N HIS A 32 4.07 -12.77 -3.53
CA HIS A 32 5.45 -13.07 -3.14
C HIS A 32 5.70 -12.99 -1.63
N GLU A 33 4.83 -12.33 -0.87
CA GLU A 33 5.02 -12.14 0.58
C GLU A 33 4.03 -13.01 1.38
N PRO A 34 4.39 -14.27 1.69
CA PRO A 34 3.50 -15.18 2.45
C PRO A 34 3.21 -14.69 3.87
N ASN A 35 4.00 -13.74 4.39
CA ASN A 35 3.81 -13.13 5.70
C ASN A 35 2.84 -11.93 5.67
N ALA A 36 2.44 -11.48 4.48
CA ALA A 36 1.47 -10.41 4.32
C ALA A 36 0.05 -10.95 4.48
N ILE A 37 -0.59 -10.61 5.60
CA ILE A 37 -2.01 -10.93 5.82
C ILE A 37 -2.89 -10.00 4.99
N SER A 38 -2.49 -8.74 4.87
CA SER A 38 -3.18 -7.78 4.00
C SER A 38 -2.24 -6.67 3.58
N PHE A 39 -2.30 -6.31 2.30
CA PHE A 39 -1.65 -5.13 1.75
C PHE A 39 -2.66 -4.44 0.80
N ARG A 40 -3.03 -3.18 1.07
CA ARG A 40 -4.06 -2.47 0.29
C ARG A 40 -3.67 -1.02 0.08
N ALA A 41 -3.97 -0.48 -1.10
CA ALA A 41 -3.87 0.96 -1.37
C ALA A 41 -5.26 1.55 -1.63
N VAL A 42 -5.61 2.63 -0.93
CA VAL A 42 -6.92 3.29 -1.03
C VAL A 42 -6.70 4.77 -1.34
N TRP A 43 -7.41 5.29 -2.35
CA TRP A 43 -7.38 6.71 -2.70
C TRP A 43 -8.42 7.49 -1.90
N ASP A 44 -7.98 8.56 -1.24
CA ASP A 44 -8.84 9.56 -0.63
C ASP A 44 -8.81 10.82 -1.51
N ALA A 45 -9.93 11.06 -2.20
CA ALA A 45 -10.06 12.19 -3.11
C ALA A 45 -10.19 13.54 -2.40
N GLU A 46 -10.68 13.56 -1.16
CA GLU A 46 -10.84 14.78 -0.36
C GLU A 46 -9.49 15.22 0.19
N ALA A 47 -8.72 14.28 0.75
CA ALA A 47 -7.38 14.55 1.25
C ALA A 47 -6.31 14.59 0.15
N GLY A 48 -6.59 14.04 -1.04
CA GLY A 48 -5.65 13.99 -2.16
C GLY A 48 -4.47 13.05 -1.92
N VAL A 49 -4.66 11.97 -1.15
CA VAL A 49 -3.60 11.03 -0.75
C VAL A 49 -4.01 9.57 -0.97
N PHE A 50 -3.02 8.69 -1.05
CA PHE A 50 -3.24 7.24 -0.91
C PHE A 50 -2.91 6.79 0.51
N TYR A 51 -3.80 6.00 1.10
CA TYR A 51 -3.50 5.22 2.30
C TYR A 51 -3.07 3.82 1.89
N VAL A 52 -1.85 3.43 2.23
CA VAL A 52 -1.34 2.07 2.08
C VAL A 52 -1.41 1.39 3.44
N ILE A 53 -2.24 0.37 3.54
CA ILE A 53 -2.56 -0.34 4.78
C ILE A 53 -1.93 -1.71 4.73
N GLU A 54 -1.05 -2.01 5.69
CA GLU A 54 -0.26 -3.24 5.71
C GLU A 54 -0.49 -3.97 7.04
N LYS A 55 -0.65 -5.29 6.96
CA LYS A 55 -0.74 -6.18 8.12
C LYS A 55 0.17 -7.36 7.88
N LEU A 56 1.26 -7.41 8.64
CA LEU A 56 2.31 -8.41 8.48
C LEU A 56 2.40 -9.29 9.72
N VAL A 57 2.54 -10.60 9.53
CA VAL A 57 2.95 -11.51 10.60
C VAL A 57 4.45 -11.35 10.79
N THR A 58 4.87 -11.21 12.04
CA THR A 58 6.28 -11.34 12.39
C THR A 58 6.63 -12.81 12.41
N SER A 59 7.33 -13.30 11.39
CA SER A 59 8.10 -14.54 11.53
C SER A 59 9.17 -14.30 12.61
N GLY A 60 9.33 -15.29 13.51
CA GLY A 60 10.10 -15.13 14.74
C GLY A 60 11.54 -14.68 14.52
N PHE A 61 12.02 -13.84 15.45
CA PHE A 61 13.43 -13.84 15.83
C PHE A 61 13.77 -15.15 16.54
#